data_AF-Q0RV98-F1
#
_entry.id   AF-Q0RV98-F1
#
_cell.length_a   1.000
_cell.length_b   1.000
_cell.length_c   1.000
_cell.angle_alpha   90.00
_cell.angle_beta   90.00
_cell.angle_gamma   90.00
#
_symmetry.space_group_name_H-M   'P 1'
#
loop_
_entity.id
_entity.type
_entity.pdbx_description
1 polymer ?
#
loop_
_entity_poly.entity_id
_entity_poly.type
_entity_poly.pdbx_seq_one_letter_code
_entity_poly.pdbx_strand_id
1 'polypeptide(L)'
;MDETLKRADPRSPRTLLWVVTMAVTAGALMLLIVVWGQWWPSGNAWYLPAAVAVALLLATGAVWALGSIYVLWKHRRWAWWMVTWPLLVALGVALALAARPDFEDSRPEFEETARQLLATPGPTSLSDLKIGRFEVGRAYNTEQGDVFFTDERTTAFTTESGWAYSPDGAPAPASRDGEFTTTHIDGPWYRYELVTTF
;
A
#
# COMPACT_ATOMS: atom_id res chain seq x y z
N MET A 1 8.95 60.36 17.04
CA MET A 1 9.32 59.13 17.75
C MET A 1 8.08 58.27 17.79
N ASP A 2 7.77 57.60 16.68
CA ASP A 2 8.38 56.30 16.28
C ASP A 2 8.21 55.29 17.40
N GLU A 3 7.79 54.06 17.19
CA GLU A 3 7.24 53.34 16.06
C GLU A 3 6.73 52.07 16.76
N THR A 4 5.54 51.61 16.43
CA THR A 4 5.26 50.17 16.33
C THR A 4 6.00 49.23 17.30
N LEU A 5 5.59 49.19 18.58
CA LEU A 5 5.59 47.90 19.28
C LEU A 5 4.44 47.08 18.69
N LYS A 6 4.71 46.59 17.48
CA LYS A 6 4.00 45.56 16.75
C LYS A 6 3.79 44.43 17.75
N ARG A 7 2.59 44.35 18.32
CA ARG A 7 2.13 43.19 19.07
C ARG A 7 2.49 42.00 18.20
N ALA A 8 3.46 41.21 18.64
CA ALA A 8 3.60 39.86 18.17
C ALA A 8 2.28 39.20 18.58
N ASP A 9 1.34 39.11 17.64
CA ASP A 9 0.11 38.37 17.82
C ASP A 9 0.55 36.92 18.05
N PRO A 10 0.49 36.41 19.30
CA PRO A 10 0.87 35.03 19.54
C PRO A 10 -0.25 34.24 18.88
N ARG A 11 0.01 33.69 17.68
CA ARG A 11 -0.91 32.81 16.94
C ARG A 11 -1.71 32.04 17.97
N SER A 12 -3.02 32.33 18.06
CA SER A 12 -3.84 31.80 19.15
C SER A 12 -3.59 30.29 19.27
N PRO A 13 -3.55 29.71 20.47
CA PRO A 13 -3.22 28.30 20.66
C PRO A 13 -4.10 27.36 19.80
N ARG A 14 -5.30 27.83 19.42
CA ARG A 14 -6.22 27.17 18.49
C ARG A 14 -5.72 27.15 17.04
N THR A 15 -5.20 28.25 16.51
CA THR A 15 -4.66 28.30 15.14
C THR A 15 -3.41 27.44 14.99
N LEU A 16 -2.56 27.40 16.02
CA LEU A 16 -1.38 26.54 16.01
C LEU A 16 -1.76 25.05 16.02
N LEU A 17 -2.74 24.65 16.83
CA LEU A 17 -3.27 23.28 16.83
C LEU A 17 -3.83 22.85 15.47
N TRP A 18 -4.54 23.75 14.78
CA TRP A 18 -5.06 23.49 13.44
C TRP A 18 -3.95 23.31 12.40
N VAL A 19 -2.93 24.16 12.42
CA VAL A 19 -1.79 24.02 11.50
C VAL A 19 -1.04 22.71 11.72
N VAL A 20 -0.82 22.34 12.98
CA VAL A 20 -0.14 21.07 13.33
C VAL A 20 -0.96 19.88 12.86
N THR A 21 -2.27 19.87 13.10
CA THR A 21 -3.15 18.78 12.63
C THR A 21 -3.15 18.67 11.10
N MET A 22 -3.23 19.79 10.35
CA MET A 22 -3.12 19.77 8.89
C MET A 22 -1.78 19.18 8.41
N ALA A 23 -0.66 19.61 9.01
CA ALA A 23 0.66 19.13 8.63
C ALA A 23 0.82 17.63 8.90
N VAL A 24 0.34 17.15 10.05
CA VAL A 24 0.38 15.72 10.41
C VAL A 24 -0.48 14.89 9.46
N THR A 25 -1.68 15.33 9.12
CA THR A 25 -2.56 14.63 8.18
C THR A 25 -1.97 14.57 6.78
N ALA A 26 -1.43 15.69 6.29
CA ALA A 26 -0.76 15.73 4.98
C ALA A 26 0.45 14.78 4.94
N GLY A 27 1.28 14.79 5.99
CA GLY A 27 2.41 13.88 6.12
C GLY A 27 1.99 12.41 6.17
N ALA A 28 0.92 12.09 6.91
CA ALA A 28 0.40 10.73 7.01
C ALA A 28 -0.20 10.23 5.67
N LEU A 29 -0.92 11.08 4.94
CA LEU A 29 -1.41 10.76 3.59
C LEU A 29 -0.27 10.53 2.60
N MET A 30 0.75 11.40 2.63
CA MET A 30 1.93 11.24 1.78
C MET A 30 2.67 9.95 2.10
N LEU A 31 2.81 9.60 3.39
CA LEU A 31 3.41 8.34 3.80
C LEU A 31 2.60 7.13 3.30
N LEU A 32 1.26 7.17 3.37
CA LEU A 32 0.42 6.12 2.79
C LEU A 32 0.60 5.98 1.29
N ILE A 33 0.67 7.08 0.55
CA ILE A 33 0.91 7.07 -0.89
C ILE A 33 2.26 6.37 -1.17
N VAL A 34 3.32 6.77 -0.46
CA VAL A 34 4.66 6.19 -0.63
C VAL A 34 4.67 4.69 -0.34
N VAL A 35 4.02 4.27 0.75
CA VAL A 35 3.97 2.86 1.16
C VAL A 35 3.12 2.02 0.21
N TRP A 36 1.91 2.46 -0.12
CA TRP A 36 1.00 1.69 -0.97
C TRP A 36 1.41 1.67 -2.44
N GLY A 37 2.08 2.72 -2.92
CA GLY A 37 2.71 2.72 -4.23
C GLY A 37 4.01 1.93 -4.31
N GLN A 38 4.39 1.24 -3.23
CA GLN A 38 5.56 0.37 -3.14
C GLN A 38 6.91 1.05 -3.42
N TRP A 39 6.99 2.38 -3.20
CA TRP A 39 8.24 3.12 -3.35
C TRP A 39 9.17 2.93 -2.15
N TRP A 40 8.60 2.83 -0.94
CA TRP A 40 9.32 2.63 0.32
C TRP A 40 8.36 2.26 1.46
N PRO A 41 8.76 1.51 2.50
CA PRO A 41 10.02 0.76 2.66
C PRO A 41 10.04 -0.50 1.83
N SER A 42 11.24 -1.04 1.63
CA SER A 42 11.41 -2.33 0.97
C SER A 42 11.22 -3.52 1.90
N GLY A 43 10.74 -4.61 1.33
CA GLY A 43 10.49 -5.88 2.02
C GLY A 43 9.36 -5.78 3.04
N ASN A 44 9.35 -6.70 3.99
CA ASN A 44 8.21 -6.84 4.90
C ASN A 44 8.03 -5.64 5.85
N ALA A 45 9.02 -4.77 6.05
CA ALA A 45 8.93 -3.65 7.00
C ALA A 45 7.87 -2.57 6.68
N TRP A 46 7.15 -2.68 5.55
CA TRP A 46 6.12 -1.75 5.10
C TRP A 46 4.93 -1.61 6.05
N TYR A 47 4.62 -2.62 6.88
CA TYR A 47 3.48 -2.59 7.80
C TYR A 47 3.63 -1.53 8.91
N LEU A 48 4.85 -1.27 9.39
CA LEU A 48 5.10 -0.28 10.45
C LEU A 48 4.75 1.15 10.01
N PRO A 49 5.32 1.71 8.92
CA PRO A 49 4.98 3.05 8.49
C PRO A 49 3.53 3.16 8.01
N ALA A 50 2.95 2.11 7.41
CA ALA A 50 1.53 2.08 7.09
C ALA A 50 0.68 2.23 8.37
N ALA A 51 0.97 1.43 9.41
CA ALA A 51 0.25 1.48 10.67
C ALA A 51 0.40 2.84 11.36
N VAL A 52 1.61 3.42 11.37
CA VAL A 52 1.86 4.77 11.90
C VAL A 52 1.04 5.81 11.15
N ALA A 53 1.04 5.76 9.80
CA ALA A 53 0.26 6.69 9.00
C ALA A 53 -1.25 6.60 9.30
N VAL A 54 -1.79 5.38 9.35
CA VAL A 54 -3.20 5.14 9.70
C VAL A 54 -3.51 5.65 11.11
N ALA A 55 -2.66 5.36 12.10
CA ALA A 55 -2.84 5.83 13.47
C ALA A 55 -2.85 7.36 13.57
N LEU A 56 -1.96 8.04 12.84
CA LEU A 56 -1.94 9.51 12.76
C LEU A 56 -3.20 10.07 12.11
N LEU A 57 -3.73 9.42 11.06
CA LEU A 57 -4.99 9.81 10.43
C LEU A 57 -6.19 9.62 11.36
N LEU A 58 -6.23 8.52 12.12
CA LEU A 58 -7.27 8.27 13.12
C LEU A 58 -7.21 9.30 14.25
N ALA A 59 -6.02 9.60 14.77
CA ALA A 59 -5.82 10.60 15.82
C ALA A 59 -6.24 12.00 15.35
N THR A 60 -5.79 12.43 14.18
CA THR A 60 -6.15 13.74 13.62
C THR A 60 -7.64 13.82 13.25
N GLY A 61 -8.21 12.74 12.73
CA GLY A 61 -9.65 12.60 12.48
C GLY A 61 -10.48 12.72 13.76
N ALA A 62 -10.05 12.11 14.86
CA ALA A 62 -10.72 12.20 16.16
C ALA A 62 -10.70 13.64 16.72
N VAL A 63 -9.53 14.30 16.69
CA VAL A 63 -9.41 15.72 17.10
C VAL A 63 -10.35 16.61 16.29
N TRP A 64 -10.40 16.39 14.98
CA TRP A 64 -11.26 17.14 14.08
C TRP A 64 -12.76 16.87 14.35
N ALA A 65 -13.15 15.62 14.55
CA ALA A 65 -14.53 15.23 14.81
C ALA A 65 -15.04 15.83 16.13
N LEU A 66 -14.24 15.75 17.20
CA LEU A 66 -14.56 16.36 18.48
C LEU A 66 -14.68 17.88 18.38
N GLY A 67 -13.78 18.54 17.64
CA GLY A 67 -13.84 19.97 17.38
C GLY A 67 -15.09 20.40 16.61
N SER A 68 -15.45 19.61 15.59
CA SER A 68 -16.65 19.86 14.77
C SER A 68 -17.93 19.69 15.59
N ILE A 69 -18.03 18.62 16.39
CA ILE A 69 -19.16 18.37 17.30
C ILE A 69 -19.28 19.51 18.32
N TYR A 70 -18.17 19.94 18.93
CA TYR A 70 -18.17 21.04 19.89
C TYR A 70 -18.71 22.35 19.28
N VAL A 71 -18.28 22.69 18.06
CA VAL A 71 -18.74 23.90 17.36
C VAL A 71 -20.21 23.78 16.97
N LEU A 72 -20.64 22.62 16.48
CA LEU A 72 -22.04 22.36 16.14
C LEU A 72 -22.95 22.48 17.37
N TRP A 73 -22.50 21.97 18.52
CA TRP A 73 -23.27 21.96 19.76
C TRP A 73 -23.33 23.35 20.41
N LYS A 74 -22.20 24.08 20.47
CA LYS A 74 -22.12 25.38 21.14
C LYS A 74 -22.63 26.55 20.30
N HIS A 75 -22.32 26.55 19.00
CA HIS A 75 -22.61 27.68 18.13
C HIS A 75 -23.79 27.43 17.19
N ARG A 76 -24.26 26.18 17.08
CA ARG A 76 -25.40 25.75 16.23
C ARG A 76 -25.33 26.28 14.79
N ARG A 77 -24.12 26.56 14.33
CA ARG A 77 -23.81 27.09 13.00
C ARG A 77 -23.07 26.02 12.23
N TRP A 78 -23.71 25.55 11.17
CA TRP A 78 -23.04 24.79 10.13
C TRP A 78 -21.95 25.68 9.53
N ALA A 79 -20.72 25.18 9.50
CA ALA A 79 -19.63 25.89 8.87
C ALA A 79 -19.05 24.97 7.81
N TRP A 80 -18.95 25.47 6.57
CA TRP A 80 -18.50 24.70 5.40
C TRP A 80 -17.13 24.03 5.56
N TRP A 81 -16.29 24.54 6.46
CA TRP A 81 -15.00 23.91 6.82
C TRP A 81 -15.17 22.49 7.41
N MET A 82 -16.36 22.16 7.94
CA MET A 82 -16.71 20.83 8.42
C MET A 82 -16.80 19.78 7.30
N VAL A 83 -16.86 20.17 6.03
CA VAL A 83 -16.86 19.21 4.90
C VAL A 83 -15.50 19.14 4.23
N THR A 84 -14.73 20.22 4.29
CA THR A 84 -13.42 20.31 3.61
C THR A 84 -12.45 19.24 4.08
N TRP A 85 -12.40 18.96 5.38
CA TRP A 85 -11.45 18.00 5.95
C TRP A 85 -11.70 16.55 5.54
N PRO A 86 -12.92 15.97 5.72
CA PRO A 86 -13.18 14.61 5.26
C PRO A 86 -13.02 14.47 3.74
N LEU A 87 -13.32 15.52 2.97
CA LEU A 87 -13.10 15.52 1.52
C LEU A 87 -11.61 15.43 1.16
N LEU A 88 -10.75 16.18 1.85
CA LEU A 88 -9.29 16.12 1.62
C LEU A 88 -8.71 14.77 2.02
N VAL A 89 -9.16 14.20 3.14
CA VAL A 89 -8.74 12.85 3.55
C VAL A 89 -9.21 11.81 2.54
N ALA A 90 -10.47 11.89 2.09
CA ALA A 90 -10.99 10.99 1.07
C ALA A 90 -10.21 11.08 -0.25
N LEU A 91 -9.87 12.30 -0.69
CA LEU A 91 -9.04 12.53 -1.87
C LEU A 91 -7.64 11.92 -1.69
N GLY A 92 -7.00 12.14 -0.54
CA GLY A 92 -5.68 11.58 -0.24
C GLY A 92 -5.69 10.05 -0.22
N VAL A 93 -6.73 9.43 0.35
CA VAL A 93 -6.92 7.97 0.33
C VAL A 93 -7.15 7.48 -1.09
N ALA A 94 -7.97 8.17 -1.89
CA ALA A 94 -8.18 7.82 -3.29
C ALA A 94 -6.87 7.89 -4.11
N LEU A 95 -6.04 8.91 -3.88
CA LEU A 95 -4.71 8.99 -4.49
C LEU A 95 -3.78 7.87 -4.03
N ALA A 96 -3.80 7.50 -2.74
CA ALA A 96 -3.01 6.37 -2.23
C ALA A 96 -3.43 5.04 -2.84
N LEU A 97 -4.73 4.84 -3.09
CA LEU A 97 -5.25 3.67 -3.80
C LEU A 97 -4.83 3.67 -5.27
N ALA A 98 -4.97 4.81 -5.96
CA ALA A 98 -4.58 4.96 -7.36
C ALA A 98 -3.06 4.85 -7.58
N ALA A 99 -2.25 5.11 -6.54
CA ALA A 99 -0.81 4.98 -6.59
C ALA A 99 -0.32 3.53 -6.55
N ARG A 100 -1.17 2.56 -6.18
CA ARG A 100 -0.78 1.14 -6.13
C ARG A 100 -0.35 0.68 -7.52
N PRO A 101 0.77 -0.07 -7.61
CA PRO A 101 1.16 -0.65 -8.89
C PRO A 101 0.15 -1.70 -9.34
N ASP A 102 -0.16 -1.69 -10.63
CA ASP A 102 -0.90 -2.76 -11.28
C ASP A 102 0.08 -3.76 -11.90
N PHE A 103 -0.29 -5.03 -11.91
CA PHE A 103 0.52 -6.08 -12.51
C PHE A 103 0.75 -5.82 -13.99
N GLU A 104 -0.27 -5.35 -14.70
CA GLU A 104 -0.19 -5.07 -16.14
C GLU A 104 0.90 -4.04 -16.48
N ASP A 105 1.18 -3.07 -15.60
CA ASP A 105 2.25 -2.07 -15.79
C ASP A 105 3.64 -2.71 -15.85
N SER A 106 3.84 -3.83 -15.15
CA SER A 106 5.13 -4.53 -15.05
C SER A 106 5.13 -5.92 -15.70
N ARG A 107 4.02 -6.32 -16.32
CA ARG A 107 3.84 -7.63 -16.97
C ARG A 107 4.96 -7.98 -17.95
N PRO A 108 5.49 -7.07 -18.79
CA PRO A 108 6.62 -7.40 -19.67
C PRO A 108 7.88 -7.82 -18.91
N GLU A 109 8.19 -7.17 -17.79
CA GLU A 109 9.38 -7.47 -16.97
C GLU A 109 9.22 -8.80 -16.21
N PHE A 110 8.00 -9.06 -15.73
CA PHE A 110 7.62 -10.37 -15.18
C PHE A 110 7.76 -11.47 -16.23
N GLU A 111 7.32 -11.23 -17.46
CA GLU A 111 7.40 -12.20 -18.56
C GLU A 111 8.84 -12.45 -19.01
N GLU A 112 9.67 -11.41 -19.08
CA GLU A 112 11.10 -11.56 -19.33
C GLU A 112 11.75 -12.45 -18.28
N THR A 113 11.48 -12.18 -17.00
CA THR A 113 12.01 -12.98 -15.88
C THR A 113 11.51 -14.43 -15.93
N ALA A 114 10.24 -14.64 -16.26
CA ALA A 114 9.66 -15.98 -16.40
C ALA A 114 10.34 -16.78 -17.51
N ARG A 115 10.53 -16.16 -18.69
CA ARG A 115 11.21 -16.80 -19.82
C ARG A 115 12.67 -17.11 -19.51
N GLN A 116 13.37 -16.24 -18.77
CA GLN A 116 14.75 -16.50 -18.34
C GLN A 116 14.83 -17.72 -17.39
N LEU A 117 13.90 -17.82 -16.44
CA LEU A 117 13.83 -18.97 -15.53
C LEU A 117 13.51 -20.27 -16.28
N LEU A 118 12.58 -20.25 -17.24
CA LEU A 118 12.24 -21.42 -18.06
C LEU A 118 13.37 -21.83 -19.02
N ALA A 119 14.18 -20.89 -19.49
CA ALA A 119 15.33 -21.18 -20.34
C ALA A 119 16.50 -21.82 -19.55
N THR A 120 16.52 -21.67 -18.23
CA THR A 120 17.55 -22.25 -17.37
C THR A 120 17.24 -23.74 -17.12
N PRO A 121 18.16 -24.67 -17.43
CA PRO A 121 17.91 -26.09 -17.24
C PRO A 121 17.74 -26.44 -15.76
N GLY A 122 16.64 -27.12 -15.44
CA GLY A 122 16.36 -27.63 -14.09
C GLY A 122 15.71 -26.60 -13.15
N PRO A 123 15.33 -27.03 -11.92
CA PRO A 123 14.72 -26.16 -10.93
C PRO A 123 15.70 -25.06 -10.48
N THR A 124 15.29 -23.81 -10.67
CA THR A 124 16.01 -22.60 -10.36
C THR A 124 15.12 -21.70 -9.53
N SER A 125 15.69 -21.10 -8.48
CA SER A 125 15.01 -20.10 -7.66
C SER A 125 15.88 -18.87 -7.55
N LEU A 126 15.25 -17.71 -7.71
CA LEU A 126 15.80 -16.39 -7.44
C LEU A 126 15.07 -15.82 -6.22
N SER A 127 15.77 -15.06 -5.39
CA SER A 127 15.20 -14.37 -4.23
C SER A 127 15.43 -12.87 -4.31
N ASP A 128 14.66 -12.11 -3.54
CA ASP A 128 14.86 -10.67 -3.33
C ASP A 128 14.88 -9.86 -4.63
N LEU A 129 13.96 -10.18 -5.55
CA LEU A 129 13.87 -9.50 -6.83
C LEU A 129 13.00 -8.25 -6.73
N LYS A 130 13.37 -7.24 -7.51
CA LYS A 130 12.53 -6.09 -7.76
C LYS A 130 12.15 -6.09 -9.24
N ILE A 131 10.85 -6.24 -9.51
CA ILE A 131 10.27 -6.22 -10.85
C ILE A 131 9.35 -5.00 -10.93
N GLY A 132 9.75 -3.98 -11.67
CA GLY A 132 9.11 -2.68 -11.67
C GLY A 132 9.00 -2.08 -10.26
N ARG A 133 7.76 -1.87 -9.81
CA ARG A 133 7.44 -1.41 -8.44
C ARG A 133 7.22 -2.56 -7.45
N PHE A 134 7.15 -3.79 -7.92
CA PHE A 134 6.89 -4.96 -7.10
C PHE A 134 8.15 -5.51 -6.44
N GLU A 135 8.00 -5.95 -5.21
CA GLU A 135 9.02 -6.67 -4.45
C GLU A 135 8.64 -8.14 -4.42
N VAL A 136 9.41 -8.94 -5.14
CA VAL A 136 9.20 -10.37 -5.29
C VAL A 136 10.19 -11.09 -4.41
N GLY A 137 9.70 -11.68 -3.32
CA GLY A 137 10.53 -12.40 -2.35
C GLY A 137 11.18 -13.63 -2.97
N ARG A 138 10.46 -14.29 -3.87
CA ARG A 138 10.95 -15.48 -4.58
C ARG A 138 10.34 -15.58 -5.96
N ALA A 139 11.17 -15.93 -6.94
CA ALA A 139 10.73 -16.39 -8.25
C ALA A 139 11.35 -17.77 -8.52
N TYR A 140 10.56 -18.77 -8.92
CA TYR A 140 11.07 -20.11 -9.17
C TYR A 140 10.31 -20.84 -10.27
N ASN A 141 10.99 -21.71 -11.02
CA ASN A 141 10.35 -22.61 -11.97
C ASN A 141 10.08 -24.00 -11.36
N THR A 142 9.05 -24.67 -11.85
CA THR A 142 8.74 -26.07 -11.55
C THR A 142 9.24 -26.99 -12.66
N GLU A 143 9.33 -28.29 -12.37
CA GLU A 143 9.63 -29.30 -13.40
C GLU A 143 8.56 -29.37 -14.51
N GLN A 144 7.36 -28.87 -14.22
CA GLN A 144 6.22 -28.84 -15.14
C GLN A 144 6.27 -27.64 -16.10
N GLY A 145 7.24 -26.73 -15.94
CA GLY A 145 7.37 -25.55 -16.81
C GLY A 145 6.54 -24.34 -16.37
N ASP A 146 6.10 -24.31 -15.11
CA ASP A 146 5.44 -23.15 -14.52
C ASP A 146 6.46 -22.27 -13.79
N VAL A 147 6.26 -20.95 -13.80
CA VAL A 147 7.06 -20.01 -12.99
C VAL A 147 6.16 -19.30 -11.99
N PHE A 148 6.53 -19.36 -10.71
CA PHE A 148 5.84 -18.69 -9.62
C PHE A 148 6.65 -17.50 -9.13
N PHE A 149 5.95 -16.40 -8.85
CA PHE A 149 6.48 -15.17 -8.27
C PHE A 149 5.71 -14.90 -6.96
N THR A 150 6.38 -15.01 -5.83
CA THR A 150 5.84 -14.72 -4.50
C THR A 150 5.96 -13.24 -4.19
N ASP A 151 4.84 -12.56 -3.93
CA ASP A 151 4.84 -11.15 -3.50
C ASP A 151 5.25 -11.07 -2.02
N GLU A 152 6.37 -10.39 -1.77
CA GLU A 152 6.94 -10.25 -0.42
C GLU A 152 6.02 -9.48 0.52
N ARG A 153 5.15 -8.60 -0.01
CA ARG A 153 4.30 -7.73 0.81
C ARG A 153 2.98 -8.36 1.21
N THR A 154 2.49 -9.32 0.43
CA THR A 154 1.25 -10.04 0.74
C THR A 154 1.51 -11.39 1.39
N THR A 155 2.78 -11.78 1.53
CA THR A 155 3.18 -12.96 2.28
C THR A 155 3.06 -12.70 3.79
N ALA A 156 2.14 -13.43 4.42
CA ALA A 156 1.92 -13.48 5.86
C ALA A 156 2.22 -14.89 6.38
N PHE A 157 2.25 -15.06 7.71
CA PHE A 157 2.63 -16.32 8.37
C PHE A 157 1.87 -17.57 7.87
N THR A 158 0.61 -17.40 7.43
CA THR A 158 -0.26 -18.49 6.95
C THR A 158 -0.73 -18.32 5.52
N THR A 159 -0.37 -17.22 4.84
CA THR A 159 -0.93 -16.86 3.54
C THR A 159 0.16 -16.37 2.63
N GLU A 160 0.30 -16.98 1.46
CA GLU A 160 1.19 -16.53 0.41
C GLU A 160 0.36 -16.19 -0.81
N SER A 161 0.69 -15.10 -1.51
CA SER A 161 0.06 -14.81 -2.79
C SER A 161 1.04 -14.21 -3.76
N GLY A 162 0.69 -14.25 -5.03
CA GLY A 162 1.54 -13.73 -6.09
C GLY A 162 1.01 -14.07 -7.47
N TRP A 163 1.93 -14.17 -8.41
CA TRP A 163 1.63 -14.40 -9.82
C TRP A 163 2.29 -15.69 -10.29
N ALA A 164 1.65 -16.37 -11.23
CA ALA A 164 2.17 -17.56 -11.87
C ALA A 164 2.08 -17.40 -13.39
N TYR A 165 3.18 -17.70 -14.06
CA TYR A 165 3.25 -17.86 -15.51
C TYR A 165 3.17 -19.36 -15.82
N SER A 166 2.06 -19.77 -16.44
CA SER A 166 1.79 -21.15 -16.84
C SER A 166 1.24 -21.17 -18.27
N PRO A 167 2.06 -21.51 -19.27
CA PRO A 167 1.64 -21.53 -20.68
C PRO A 167 0.75 -22.73 -21.02
N ASP A 168 0.84 -23.82 -20.26
CA ASP A 168 0.17 -25.09 -20.56
C ASP A 168 -1.19 -25.25 -19.86
N GLY A 169 -1.59 -24.32 -19.00
CA GLY A 169 -2.89 -24.34 -18.33
C GLY A 169 -2.90 -23.64 -16.99
N ALA A 170 -3.87 -23.97 -16.14
CA ALA A 170 -3.82 -23.49 -14.75
C ALA A 170 -2.69 -24.21 -14.01
N PRO A 171 -1.83 -23.49 -13.28
CA PRO A 171 -0.69 -24.10 -12.61
C PRO A 171 -1.17 -25.05 -11.51
N ALA A 172 -0.49 -26.19 -11.39
CA ALA A 172 -0.74 -27.12 -10.30
C ALA A 172 -0.13 -26.56 -8.99
N PRO A 173 -0.74 -26.85 -7.82
CA PRO A 173 -0.08 -26.53 -6.56
C PRO A 173 1.26 -27.25 -6.52
N ALA A 174 2.34 -26.49 -6.29
CA ALA A 174 3.68 -27.02 -6.11
C ALA A 174 3.77 -27.74 -4.74
N SER A 175 3.13 -28.90 -4.60
CA SER A 175 3.29 -29.86 -3.49
C SER A 175 3.40 -29.24 -2.09
N ARG A 176 2.57 -28.22 -1.80
CA ARG A 176 2.48 -27.56 -0.50
C ARG A 176 1.20 -27.96 0.21
N ASP A 177 1.31 -28.28 1.49
CA ASP A 177 0.16 -28.49 2.37
C ASP A 177 -0.58 -27.16 2.54
N GLY A 178 -1.81 -27.07 2.02
CA GLY A 178 -2.62 -25.86 2.09
C GLY A 178 -3.71 -25.77 1.02
N GLU A 179 -4.60 -24.80 1.19
CA GLU A 179 -5.61 -24.46 0.18
C GLU A 179 -4.95 -23.55 -0.87
N PHE A 180 -4.78 -24.08 -2.09
CA PHE A 180 -4.22 -23.35 -3.22
C PHE A 180 -5.33 -22.97 -4.19
N THR A 181 -5.49 -21.67 -4.43
CA THR A 181 -6.47 -21.11 -5.35
C THR A 181 -5.77 -20.32 -6.44
N THR A 182 -6.30 -20.41 -7.66
CA THR A 182 -5.80 -19.66 -8.82
C THR A 182 -6.94 -18.91 -9.48
N THR A 183 -6.64 -17.69 -9.90
CA THR A 183 -7.54 -16.85 -10.69
C THR A 183 -6.81 -16.50 -11.98
N HIS A 184 -7.40 -16.84 -13.13
CA HIS A 184 -6.86 -16.45 -14.43
C HIS A 184 -6.89 -14.93 -14.58
N ILE A 185 -5.79 -14.35 -15.08
CA ILE A 185 -5.68 -12.92 -15.35
C ILE A 185 -5.88 -12.70 -16.84
N ASP A 186 -4.87 -13.08 -17.63
CA ASP A 186 -4.86 -12.97 -19.09
C ASP A 186 -3.68 -13.76 -19.69
N GLY A 187 -3.88 -14.35 -20.87
CA GLY A 187 -2.88 -15.19 -21.52
C GLY A 187 -2.38 -16.31 -20.58
N PRO A 188 -1.05 -16.53 -20.48
CA PRO A 188 -0.47 -17.55 -19.60
C PRO A 188 -0.38 -17.12 -18.12
N TRP A 189 -1.01 -16.02 -17.72
CA TRP A 189 -0.86 -15.46 -16.37
C TRP A 189 -2.03 -15.78 -15.45
N TYR A 190 -1.69 -16.18 -14.23
CA TYR A 190 -2.61 -16.45 -13.14
C TYR A 190 -2.16 -15.69 -11.89
N ARG A 191 -3.13 -15.28 -11.08
CA ARG A 191 -2.91 -14.91 -9.69
C ARG A 191 -3.10 -16.15 -8.83
N TYR A 192 -2.23 -16.38 -7.87
CA TYR A 192 -2.40 -17.46 -6.91
C TYR A 192 -2.49 -16.94 -5.48
N GLU A 193 -3.19 -17.71 -4.65
CA GLU A 193 -3.23 -17.55 -3.21
C GLU A 193 -3.12 -18.94 -2.57
N LEU A 194 -2.24 -19.06 -1.59
CA LEU A 194 -1.98 -20.27 -0.83
C LEU A 194 -2.23 -19.98 0.64
N VAL A 195 -3.13 -20.73 1.26
CA VAL A 195 -3.40 -20.66 2.69
C VAL A 195 -2.92 -21.95 3.36
N THR A 196 -1.86 -21.84 4.16
CA THR A 196 -1.28 -22.97 4.90
C THR A 196 -2.08 -23.20 6.17
N THR A 197 -2.52 -24.45 6.39
CA THR A 197 -3.22 -24.88 7.62
C THR A 197 -2.25 -25.72 8.46
N PHE A 198 -2.16 -25.45 9.77
CA PHE A 198 -1.30 -26.16 10.72
C PHE A 198 -2.13 -27.03 11.67
#